data_AF-A0A3D4PD43-F1
#
_entry.id   AF-A0A3D4PD43-F1
#
_cell.length_a   1.000
_cell.length_b   1.000
_cell.length_c   1.000
_cell.angle_alpha   90.00
_cell.angle_beta   90.00
_cell.angle_gamma   90.00
#
_symmetry.space_group_name_H-M   'P 1'
#
loop_
_entity.id
_entity.type
_entity.pdbx_description
1 polymer ?
#
loop_
_entity_poly.entity_id
_entity_poly.type
_entity_poly.pdbx_seq_one_letter_code
_entity_poly.pdbx_strand_id
1 'polypeptide(L)'
;RRVLTEGTGQRVDVDGLDIFGKTGTSQVYDPELGTYSPTKTVCSFICGIPTQNPELIVLVAVDQPTQGTSHYGSNVAAPVAVKILKKAYGLRHVDVAKQLKTIR
;
A
#
# COMPACT_ATOMS: atom_id res chain seq x y z
N ARG A 1 -9.08 11.92 -2.07
CA ARG A 1 -9.04 11.89 -3.56
C ARG A 1 -7.75 12.50 -4.16
N ARG A 2 -7.37 13.75 -3.86
CA ARG A 2 -6.24 14.46 -4.51
C ARG A 2 -4.88 13.73 -4.57
N VAL A 3 -4.48 12.94 -3.57
CA VAL A 3 -3.14 12.26 -3.62
C VAL A 3 -3.12 11.06 -4.57
N LEU A 4 -4.27 10.48 -4.88
CA LEU A 4 -4.42 9.39 -5.85
C LEU A 4 -4.61 9.95 -7.27
N THR A 5 -5.28 11.08 -7.44
CA THR A 5 -5.53 11.68 -8.76
C THR A 5 -4.45 12.70 -9.21
N GLU A 6 -3.81 13.41 -8.27
CA GLU A 6 -2.81 14.47 -8.52
C GLU A 6 -1.42 14.19 -7.89
N GLY A 7 -1.25 13.07 -7.17
CA GLY A 7 0.02 12.65 -6.56
C GLY A 7 0.60 11.36 -7.17
N THR A 8 1.77 10.92 -6.70
CA THR A 8 2.46 9.67 -7.12
C THR A 8 1.67 8.37 -6.89
N GLY A 9 0.40 8.46 -6.47
CA GLY A 9 -0.55 7.36 -6.26
C GLY A 9 -1.47 7.05 -7.44
N GLN A 10 -1.27 7.63 -8.63
CA GLN A 10 -2.12 7.45 -9.82
C GLN A 10 -2.39 6.00 -10.27
N ARG A 11 -1.60 5.02 -9.80
CA ARG A 11 -1.80 3.60 -10.17
C ARG A 11 -2.89 2.88 -9.35
N VAL A 12 -3.60 3.59 -8.46
CA VAL A 12 -4.46 2.99 -7.44
C VAL A 12 -5.92 3.47 -7.56
N ASP A 13 -6.36 3.90 -8.74
CA ASP A 13 -7.80 4.07 -8.96
C ASP A 13 -8.42 2.67 -9.12
N VAL A 14 -9.34 2.31 -8.23
CA VAL A 14 -9.97 1.00 -8.21
C VAL A 14 -11.46 1.25 -8.31
N ASP A 15 -12.05 0.82 -9.43
CA ASP A 15 -13.47 0.98 -9.70
C ASP A 15 -14.32 0.55 -8.50
N GLY A 16 -15.05 1.51 -7.93
CA GLY A 16 -16.02 1.31 -6.85
C GLY A 16 -15.47 1.25 -5.41
N LEU A 17 -14.16 1.28 -5.18
CA LEU A 17 -13.58 1.29 -3.82
C LEU A 17 -12.94 2.63 -3.47
N ASP A 18 -13.51 3.32 -2.47
CA ASP A 18 -12.98 4.60 -1.99
C ASP A 18 -11.80 4.38 -1.03
N ILE A 19 -10.59 4.28 -1.62
CA ILE A 19 -9.33 4.09 -0.91
C ILE A 19 -8.60 5.43 -0.78
N PHE A 20 -7.91 5.67 0.33
CA PHE A 20 -6.93 6.74 0.48
C PHE A 20 -5.54 6.15 0.73
N GLY A 21 -4.47 6.89 0.40
CA GLY A 21 -3.13 6.45 0.72
C GLY A 21 -2.02 7.46 0.44
N LYS A 22 -0.82 7.17 0.96
CA LYS A 22 0.36 7.99 0.83
C LYS A 22 1.62 7.14 0.70
N THR A 23 2.54 7.59 -0.16
CA THR A 23 3.86 7.00 -0.39
C THR A 23 4.89 7.60 0.56
N GLY A 24 5.84 6.76 0.99
CA GLY A 24 7.05 7.13 1.70
C GLY A 24 8.26 6.49 1.04
N THR A 25 9.37 7.23 0.99
CA THR A 25 10.67 6.71 0.57
C THR A 25 11.72 7.43 1.40
N SER A 26 12.52 6.67 2.15
CA SER A 26 13.54 7.22 3.04
C SER A 26 14.85 6.50 2.86
N GLN A 27 15.96 7.23 3.00
CA GLN A 27 17.28 6.62 3.08
C GLN A 27 17.49 6.03 4.47
N VAL A 28 18.24 4.94 4.56
CA VAL A 28 18.59 4.29 5.82
C VAL A 28 19.85 4.95 6.38
N TYR A 29 19.86 5.27 7.68
CA TYR A 29 21.06 5.77 8.35
C TYR A 29 22.14 4.68 8.39
N ASP A 30 23.36 5.00 7.98
CA ASP A 30 24.50 4.09 8.00
C ASP A 30 25.48 4.50 9.11
N PRO A 31 25.55 3.73 10.21
CA PRO A 31 26.42 4.06 11.34
C PRO A 31 27.92 4.06 11.00
N GLU A 32 28.34 3.27 10.01
CA GLU A 32 29.76 3.19 9.60
C GLU A 32 30.17 4.44 8.80
N LEU A 33 29.26 4.97 7.99
CA LEU A 33 29.47 6.20 7.22
C LEU A 33 29.15 7.47 8.02
N GLY A 34 28.44 7.35 9.16
CA GLY A 34 27.97 8.48 9.96
C GLY A 34 26.92 9.35 9.26
N THR A 35 26.34 8.88 8.15
CA THR A 35 25.40 9.63 7.30
C THR A 35 24.33 8.69 6.72
N TYR A 36 23.35 9.23 6.00
CA TYR A 36 22.39 8.42 5.26
C TYR A 36 23.06 7.67 4.11
N SER A 37 22.72 6.38 3.98
CA SER A 37 23.24 5.54 2.91
C SER A 37 22.82 6.07 1.53
N PRO A 38 23.75 6.15 0.57
CA PRO A 38 23.42 6.50 -0.81
C PRO A 38 22.68 5.39 -1.55
N THR A 39 22.66 4.16 -1.01
CA THR A 39 22.13 2.96 -1.68
C THR A 39 21.03 2.26 -0.90
N LYS A 40 21.05 2.30 0.44
CA LYS A 40 20.03 1.65 1.28
C LYS A 40 18.83 2.58 1.44
N THR A 41 17.65 2.08 1.08
CA THR A 41 16.38 2.81 1.19
C THR A 41 15.28 1.93 1.75
N VAL A 42 14.29 2.56 2.38
CA VAL A 42 13.02 1.94 2.76
C VAL A 42 11.93 2.56 1.90
N CYS A 43 11.20 1.72 1.18
CA CYS A 43 10.03 2.09 0.39
C CYS A 43 8.77 1.74 1.15
N SER A 44 7.86 2.70 1.37
CA SER A 44 6.63 2.46 2.11
C SER A 44 5.39 3.03 1.43
N PHE A 45 4.25 2.42 1.75
CA PHE A 45 2.95 2.91 1.38
C PHE A 45 1.95 2.56 2.46
N ILE A 46 1.17 3.56 2.88
CA ILE A 46 0.04 3.39 3.78
C ILE A 46 -1.25 3.69 3.03
N CYS A 47 -2.26 2.85 3.20
CA CYS A 47 -3.59 3.08 2.66
C CYS A 47 -4.71 2.59 3.57
N GLY A 48 -5.92 3.08 3.36
CA GLY A 48 -7.10 2.65 4.11
C GLY A 48 -8.39 2.76 3.30
N ILE A 49 -9.43 2.09 3.81
CA ILE A 49 -10.76 1.98 3.19
C ILE A 49 -11.85 1.76 4.25
N PRO A 50 -13.08 2.28 4.07
CA PRO A 50 -13.46 3.38 3.16
C PRO A 50 -12.87 4.74 3.57
N THR A 51 -12.71 5.67 2.63
CA THR A 51 -12.11 6.99 2.92
C THR A 51 -12.85 7.80 3.99
N GLN A 52 -14.19 7.77 4.01
CA GLN A 52 -14.98 8.59 4.95
C GLN A 52 -15.06 8.01 6.35
N ASN A 53 -15.04 6.69 6.49
CA ASN A 53 -15.07 5.99 7.76
C ASN A 53 -14.09 4.81 7.71
N PRO A 54 -12.78 5.06 7.90
CA PRO A 54 -11.76 4.03 7.70
C PRO A 54 -11.97 2.84 8.61
N GLU A 55 -12.13 1.69 7.97
CA GLU A 55 -12.43 0.42 8.62
C GLU A 55 -11.22 -0.51 8.66
N LEU A 56 -10.34 -0.38 7.66
CA LEU A 56 -9.08 -1.09 7.54
C LEU A 56 -7.99 -0.12 7.10
N ILE A 57 -6.81 -0.28 7.68
CA ILE A 57 -5.58 0.40 7.30
C ILE A 57 -4.51 -0.65 7.06
N VAL A 58 -3.73 -0.48 6.00
CA VAL A 58 -2.60 -1.32 5.64
C VAL A 58 -1.38 -0.43 5.44
N LEU A 59 -0.30 -0.73 6.17
CA LEU A 59 1.04 -0.19 5.93
C LEU A 59 1.92 -1.31 5.39
N VAL A 60 2.56 -1.06 4.24
CA VAL A 60 3.62 -1.92 3.71
C VAL A 60 4.90 -1.12 3.71
N ALA A 61 5.96 -1.70 4.28
CA ALA A 61 7.32 -1.19 4.20
C ALA A 61 8.21 -2.29 3.62
N VAL A 62 9.02 -1.94 2.62
CA VAL A 62 9.98 -2.82 1.97
C VAL A 62 11.35 -2.25 2.23
N ASP A 63 12.14 -2.98 3.01
CA ASP A 63 13.53 -2.65 3.28
C ASP A 63 14.41 -3.07 2.10
N GLN A 64 15.29 -2.16 1.68
CA GLN A 64 16.31 -2.35 0.65
C GLN A 64 15.79 -3.07 -0.62
N PRO A 65 14.80 -2.50 -1.34
CA PRO A 65 14.27 -3.13 -2.54
C PRO A 65 15.36 -3.22 -3.63
N THR A 66 15.70 -4.44 -4.03
CA THR A 66 16.80 -4.75 -4.96
C THR A 66 16.38 -4.84 -6.43
N GLN A 67 15.08 -4.89 -6.73
CA GLN A 67 14.57 -5.01 -8.10
C GLN A 67 13.51 -3.95 -8.42
N GLY A 68 13.61 -3.39 -9.64
CA GLY A 68 12.70 -2.38 -10.18
C GLY A 68 13.46 -1.18 -10.75
N THR A 69 12.95 -0.60 -11.83
CA THR A 69 13.53 0.58 -12.50
C THR A 69 13.45 1.87 -11.67
N SER A 70 12.91 1.80 -10.44
CA SER A 70 12.72 2.96 -9.56
C SER A 70 12.47 2.53 -8.11
N HIS A 71 13.34 2.95 -7.18
CA HIS A 71 13.23 2.74 -5.73
C HIS A 71 12.21 3.70 -5.07
N TYR A 72 11.08 3.95 -5.72
CA TYR A 72 10.02 4.78 -5.15
C TYR A 72 8.96 3.90 -4.47
N GLY A 73 8.51 4.32 -3.29
CA GLY A 73 7.45 3.64 -2.54
C GLY A 73 6.14 3.46 -3.32
N SER A 74 5.89 4.34 -4.30
CA SER A 74 4.77 4.22 -5.26
C SER A 74 4.83 2.97 -6.13
N ASN A 75 6.03 2.51 -6.49
CA ASN A 75 6.21 1.39 -7.41
C ASN A 75 6.42 0.07 -6.67
N VAL A 76 7.07 0.12 -5.51
CA VAL A 76 7.38 -1.07 -4.72
C VAL A 76 6.26 -1.42 -3.74
N ALA A 77 5.92 -0.49 -2.84
CA ALA A 77 5.04 -0.79 -1.70
C ALA A 77 3.55 -0.61 -2.01
N ALA A 78 3.19 0.36 -2.86
CA ALA A 78 1.78 0.69 -3.12
C ALA A 78 0.96 -0.46 -3.75
N PRO A 79 1.43 -1.17 -4.79
CA PRO A 79 0.66 -2.27 -5.39
C PRO A 79 0.39 -3.40 -4.39
N VAL A 80 1.36 -3.69 -3.53
CA VAL A 80 1.26 -4.73 -2.50
C VAL A 80 0.24 -4.33 -1.44
N ALA A 81 0.36 -3.13 -0.89
CA ALA A 81 -0.56 -2.62 0.13
C ALA A 81 -2.01 -2.60 -0.34
N VAL A 82 -2.25 -2.16 -1.57
CA VAL A 82 -3.59 -2.10 -2.18
C VAL A 82 -4.17 -3.50 -2.38
N LYS A 83 -3.36 -4.46 -2.85
CA LYS A 83 -3.80 -5.85 -3.03
C LYS A 83 -4.21 -6.49 -1.70
N ILE A 84 -3.44 -6.25 -0.64
CA ILE A 84 -3.75 -6.72 0.72
C ILE A 84 -5.04 -6.05 1.21
N LEU A 85 -5.13 -4.73 1.12
CA LEU A 85 -6.28 -3.95 1.57
C LEU A 85 -7.58 -4.44 0.91
N LYS A 86 -7.59 -4.60 -0.42
CA LYS A 86 -8.75 -5.12 -1.16
C LYS A 86 -9.16 -6.52 -0.71
N LYS A 87 -8.20 -7.43 -0.56
CA LYS A 87 -8.47 -8.81 -0.18
C LYS A 87 -9.00 -8.88 1.26
N ALA A 88 -8.39 -8.15 2.18
CA ALA A 88 -8.82 -8.07 3.57
C ALA A 88 -10.22 -7.46 3.70
N TYR A 89 -10.48 -6.36 2.99
CA TYR A 89 -11.80 -5.72 2.96
C TYR A 89 -12.86 -6.67 2.38
N GLY A 90 -12.58 -7.32 1.25
CA GLY A 90 -13.48 -8.32 0.67
C GLY A 90 -13.80 -9.44 1.66
N LEU A 91 -12.80 -10.04 2.31
CA LEU A 91 -13.01 -11.11 3.29
C LEU A 91 -13.85 -10.68 4.50
N ARG A 92 -13.71 -9.42 4.95
CA ARG A 92 -14.49 -8.89 6.07
C ARG A 92 -15.97 -8.72 5.75
N HIS A 93 -16.30 -8.41 4.51
CA HIS A 93 -17.68 -8.16 4.05
C HIS A 93 -18.29 -9.33 3.27
N VAL A 94 -17.56 -10.44 3.13
CA VAL A 94 -18.13 -11.70 2.67
C VAL A 94 -18.97 -12.28 3.79
N ASP A 95 -20.27 -12.34 3.56
CA ASP A 95 -21.20 -13.08 4.41
C ASP A 95 -20.93 -14.60 4.21
N VAL A 96 -20.02 -15.14 5.02
CA VAL A 96 -19.54 -16.54 4.90
C VAL A 96 -20.70 -17.53 4.91
N ALA A 97 -21.78 -17.20 5.63
CA ALA A 97 -22.99 -18.01 5.70
C ALA A 97 -23.77 -18.07 4.36
N LYS A 98 -23.70 -17.02 3.53
CA LYS A 98 -24.31 -17.01 2.19
C LYS A 98 -23.53 -17.85 1.19
N GLN A 99 -22.20 -17.82 1.23
CA GLN A 99 -21.37 -18.61 0.30
C GLN A 99 -21.51 -20.12 0.51
N LEU A 100 -21.65 -20.58 1.75
CA LEU A 100 -21.85 -22.00 2.06
C LEU A 100 -23.19 -22.55 1.57
N LYS A 101 -24.22 -21.71 1.40
CA LYS A 101 -25.52 -22.12 0.85
C LYS A 101 -25.52 -22.29 -0.67
N THR A 102 -24.56 -21.69 -1.38
CA THR A 102 -24.45 -21.79 -2.84
C THR A 102 -23.66 -23.03 -3.29
N ILE A 103 -22.93 -23.67 -2.37
CA ILE A 103 -22.12 -24.86 -2.63
C ILE A 103 -22.90 -26.16 -2.32
N ARG A 104 -24.12 -26.05 -1.76
CA ARG A 104 -25.07 -27.16 -1.59
C ARG A 104 -26.11 -27.13 -2.70
#